data_AF-A0A932SZ24-F1
#
_entry.id   AF-A0A932SZ24-F1
#
_cell.length_a   1.000
_cell.length_b   1.000
_cell.length_c   1.000
_cell.angle_alpha   90.00
_cell.angle_beta   90.00
_cell.angle_gamma   90.00
#
_symmetry.space_group_name_H-M   'P 1'
#
loop_
_entity.id
_entity.type
_entity.pdbx_description
1 polymer ?
#
loop_
_entity_poly.entity_id
_entity_poly.type
_entity_poly.pdbx_seq_one_letter_code
_entity_poly.pdbx_strand_id
1 'polypeptide(L)'
;MNSRPICRTLTLLIGVIALVGAGVPQARSEPPAQERQVVVERFVHKYCLDCHNKSDTTAGLDLESLLEQPIEQWPEVWETVARKLFARQMPPKDRPAPDGPSYAAMRTALETTLDQFAAGHPNPGRTGTFRRLNRTEYQNAIRDLLAVEIDAAALLPLDQSSHGFDNVTVSDLSPTLMERYVTAAQRISRLAVGRPGRTSVGDTIRVRADQTQEQHVEGLPLGTRGGVLIPYTFPLSGEYEIEVRLARDRNEEVEGLAEKHQLELLLDRSRVALFEVAPPPNRNDHTQVDKHLK
;
A
#
# COMPACT_ATOMS: atom_id res chain seq x y z
N MET A 1 16.17 -12.21 -44.75
CA MET A 1 15.00 -11.47 -45.27
C MET A 1 15.23 -9.98 -45.05
N ASN A 2 15.16 -9.19 -46.12
CA ASN A 2 15.48 -7.77 -46.17
C ASN A 2 14.51 -6.92 -45.33
N SER A 3 15.04 -6.10 -44.43
CA SER A 3 14.30 -5.05 -43.73
C SER A 3 14.22 -3.80 -44.60
N ARG A 4 13.00 -3.36 -44.95
CA ARG A 4 12.73 -2.05 -45.54
C ARG A 4 12.22 -1.08 -44.46
N PRO A 5 12.73 0.16 -44.35
CA PRO A 5 12.20 1.15 -43.44
C PRO A 5 10.94 1.82 -44.00
N ILE A 6 9.90 1.93 -43.17
CA ILE A 6 8.63 2.59 -43.48
C ILE A 6 8.77 4.08 -43.14
N CYS A 7 8.70 4.93 -44.16
CA CYS A 7 8.62 6.39 -44.03
C CYS A 7 7.17 6.77 -43.66
N ARG A 8 6.95 7.28 -42.44
CA ARG A 8 5.66 7.87 -42.02
C ARG A 8 5.80 9.39 -42.05
N THR A 9 5.09 10.02 -42.98
CA THR A 9 4.90 11.48 -43.05
C THR A 9 4.02 11.94 -41.90
N LEU A 10 4.55 12.84 -41.05
CA LEU A 10 3.86 13.46 -39.93
C LEU A 10 3.28 14.80 -40.39
N THR A 11 1.96 14.88 -40.58
CA THR A 11 1.28 16.13 -40.91
C THR A 11 1.03 16.92 -39.63
N LEU A 12 1.73 18.05 -39.46
CA LEU A 12 1.60 18.95 -38.31
C LEU A 12 0.44 19.94 -38.55
N LEU A 13 -0.68 19.75 -37.85
CA LEU A 13 -1.80 20.71 -37.82
C LEU A 13 -1.54 21.73 -36.70
N ILE A 14 -1.16 22.95 -37.06
CA ILE A 14 -1.01 24.06 -36.12
C ILE A 14 -2.40 24.69 -35.89
N GLY A 15 -3.06 24.29 -34.81
CA GLY A 15 -4.27 24.95 -34.32
C GLY A 15 -3.91 26.14 -33.43
N VAL A 16 -4.27 27.35 -33.86
CA VAL A 16 -4.18 28.57 -33.03
C VAL A 16 -5.31 28.53 -32.00
N ILE A 17 -4.96 28.26 -30.74
CA ILE A 17 -5.87 28.37 -29.59
C ILE A 17 -5.77 29.79 -29.06
N ALA A 18 -6.85 30.56 -29.17
CA ALA A 18 -6.99 31.85 -28.54
C ALA A 18 -7.20 31.66 -27.02
N LEU A 19 -6.19 32.01 -26.21
CA LEU A 19 -6.32 32.05 -24.75
C LEU A 19 -7.11 33.28 -24.32
N VAL A 20 -8.31 33.05 -23.80
CA VAL A 20 -9.06 34.04 -23.01
C VAL A 20 -8.42 34.09 -21.62
N GLY A 21 -7.80 35.22 -21.27
CA GLY A 21 -7.18 35.43 -19.97
C GLY A 21 -8.21 35.56 -18.85
N ALA A 22 -8.44 34.47 -18.11
CA ALA A 22 -9.09 34.54 -16.80
C ALA A 22 -8.11 35.15 -15.80
N GLY A 23 -8.44 36.33 -15.27
CA GLY A 23 -7.67 36.95 -14.19
C GLY A 23 -7.65 36.03 -12.97
N VAL A 24 -6.47 35.55 -12.61
CA VAL A 24 -6.25 34.78 -11.38
C VAL A 24 -6.50 35.71 -10.19
N PRO A 25 -7.39 35.37 -9.24
CA PRO A 25 -7.55 36.16 -8.03
C PRO A 25 -6.23 36.15 -7.28
N GLN A 26 -5.63 37.33 -7.16
CA GLN A 26 -4.38 37.53 -6.45
C GLN A 26 -4.66 37.27 -4.96
N ALA A 27 -4.19 36.12 -4.47
CA ALA A 27 -4.23 35.82 -3.04
C ALA A 27 -3.59 36.99 -2.29
N ARG A 28 -4.30 37.54 -1.30
CA ARG A 28 -3.72 38.57 -0.42
C ARG A 28 -2.48 37.95 0.21
N SER A 29 -1.33 38.53 -0.05
CA SER A 29 -0.08 38.14 0.60
C SER A 29 -0.28 38.23 2.10
N GLU A 30 -0.04 37.13 2.80
CA GLU A 30 -0.07 37.12 4.26
C GLU A 30 0.94 38.13 4.81
N PRO A 31 0.59 38.89 5.87
CA PRO A 31 1.49 39.86 6.46
C PRO A 31 2.78 39.16 6.92
N PRO A 32 3.97 39.79 6.78
CA PRO A 32 5.24 39.20 7.19
C PRO A 32 5.24 38.75 8.66
N ALA A 33 6.06 37.74 8.99
CA ALA A 33 6.15 37.20 10.36
C ALA A 33 6.40 38.29 11.42
N GLN A 34 7.27 39.25 11.11
CA GLN A 34 7.57 40.39 11.99
C GLN A 34 6.32 41.25 12.29
N GLU A 35 5.46 41.47 11.28
CA GLU A 35 4.24 42.27 11.46
C GLU A 35 3.23 41.52 12.34
N ARG A 36 3.10 40.20 12.16
CA ARG A 36 2.25 39.36 13.00
C ARG A 36 2.74 39.36 14.45
N GLN A 37 4.04 39.24 14.67
CA GLN A 37 4.63 39.30 16.00
C GLN A 37 4.33 40.64 16.69
N VAL A 38 4.46 41.77 15.99
CA VAL A 38 4.11 43.10 16.54
C VAL A 38 2.62 43.20 16.91
N VAL A 39 1.73 42.59 16.13
CA VAL A 39 0.29 42.53 16.46
C VAL A 39 0.06 41.77 17.76
N VAL A 40 0.72 40.61 17.92
CA VAL A 40 0.63 39.78 19.13
C VAL A 40 1.20 40.52 20.35
N GLU A 41 2.40 41.09 20.24
CA GLU A 41 3.04 41.88 21.29
C GLU A 41 2.14 43.01 21.78
N ARG A 42 1.63 43.85 20.87
CA ARG A 42 0.76 44.99 21.22
C ARG A 42 -0.52 44.52 21.93
N PHE A 43 -1.09 43.41 21.49
CA PHE A 43 -2.28 42.85 22.10
C PHE A 43 -2.00 42.34 23.53
N VAL A 44 -0.94 41.56 23.70
CA VAL A 44 -0.54 41.00 24.99
C VAL A 44 -0.20 42.10 25.99
N HIS A 45 0.55 43.12 25.57
CA HIS A 45 0.86 44.29 26.40
C HIS A 45 -0.40 45.01 26.90
N LYS A 46 -1.46 45.06 26.10
CA LYS A 46 -2.68 45.80 26.43
C LYS A 46 -3.66 45.02 27.29
N TYR A 47 -3.76 43.70 27.09
CA TYR A 47 -4.85 42.89 27.65
C TYR A 47 -4.41 41.77 28.59
N CYS A 48 -3.12 41.43 28.63
CA CYS A 48 -2.63 40.22 29.32
C CYS A 48 -1.60 40.53 30.41
N LEU A 49 -0.72 41.51 30.19
CA LEU A 49 0.40 41.78 31.10
C LEU A 49 0.00 42.39 32.45
N ASP A 50 -1.28 42.73 32.67
CA ASP A 50 -1.74 43.10 34.01
C ASP A 50 -1.68 41.93 35.01
N CYS A 51 -1.74 40.69 34.54
CA CYS A 51 -1.84 39.48 35.39
C CYS A 51 -0.92 38.33 34.95
N HIS A 52 -0.30 38.39 33.77
CA HIS A 52 0.55 37.33 33.23
C HIS A 52 1.94 37.88 32.88
N ASN A 53 2.65 38.38 33.88
CA ASN A 53 3.97 39.00 33.75
C ASN A 53 4.97 38.39 34.75
N LYS A 54 6.22 38.87 34.77
CA LYS A 54 7.27 38.36 35.67
C LYS A 54 6.93 38.48 37.16
N SER A 55 6.17 39.51 37.54
CA SER A 55 5.84 39.84 38.94
C SER A 55 4.54 39.18 39.40
N ASP A 56 3.50 39.20 38.55
CA ASP A 56 2.20 38.58 38.78
C ASP A 56 2.04 37.45 37.76
N THR A 57 2.50 36.26 38.14
CA THR A 57 2.47 35.03 37.33
C THR A 57 1.16 34.29 37.56
N THR A 58 0.02 34.94 37.27
CA THR A 58 -1.29 34.30 37.46
C THR A 58 -1.34 32.99 36.66
N ALA A 59 -1.73 31.90 37.33
CA ALA A 59 -1.71 30.54 36.80
C ALA A 59 -0.34 30.04 36.29
N GLY A 60 0.76 30.62 36.79
CA GLY A 60 2.13 30.24 36.43
C GLY A 60 2.55 30.68 35.01
N LEU A 61 1.86 31.65 34.42
CA LEU A 61 2.11 32.12 33.06
C LEU A 61 2.79 33.51 33.08
N ASP A 62 3.98 33.58 32.51
CA ASP A 62 4.75 34.81 32.29
C ASP A 62 4.84 35.10 30.79
N LEU A 63 3.92 35.93 30.28
CA LEU A 63 3.93 36.33 28.87
C LEU A 63 4.98 37.40 28.57
N GLU A 64 5.45 38.14 29.59
CA GLU A 64 6.46 39.18 29.42
C GLU A 64 7.78 38.58 28.99
N SER A 65 8.24 37.50 29.64
CA SER A 65 9.44 36.77 29.22
C SER A 65 9.26 36.05 27.88
N LEU A 66 8.07 35.51 27.62
CA LEU A 66 7.80 34.74 26.38
C LEU A 66 7.84 35.62 25.13
N LEU A 67 7.44 36.90 25.23
CA LEU A 67 7.51 37.86 24.13
C LEU A 67 8.93 38.28 23.77
N GLU A 68 9.94 38.02 24.62
CA GLU A 68 11.36 38.29 24.29
C GLU A 68 11.90 37.34 23.21
N GLN A 69 11.15 36.29 22.86
CA GLN A 69 11.49 35.30 21.85
C GLN A 69 10.40 35.24 20.77
N PRO A 70 10.70 34.72 19.57
CA PRO A 70 9.68 34.43 18.55
C PRO A 70 8.60 33.48 19.11
N ILE A 71 7.36 33.66 18.66
CA ILE A 71 6.19 32.87 19.09
C ILE A 71 6.43 31.38 18.84
N GLU A 72 7.08 31.07 17.73
CA GLU A 72 7.47 29.74 17.26
C GLU A 72 8.38 28.98 18.24
N GLN A 73 9.04 29.69 19.17
CA GLN A 73 9.91 29.08 20.17
C GLN A 73 9.13 28.37 21.29
N TRP A 74 7.86 28.75 21.49
CA TRP A 74 7.02 28.25 22.59
C TRP A 74 5.59 27.88 22.13
N PRO A 75 5.44 27.06 21.07
CA PRO A 75 4.15 26.86 20.40
C PRO A 75 3.10 26.24 21.32
N GLU A 76 3.46 25.34 22.24
CA GLU A 76 2.51 24.69 23.15
C GLU A 76 1.88 25.68 24.15
N VAL A 77 2.66 26.66 24.60
CA VAL A 77 2.18 27.71 25.50
C VAL A 77 1.25 28.65 24.75
N TRP A 78 1.66 29.09 23.56
CA TRP A 78 0.86 29.96 22.70
C TRP A 78 -0.43 29.31 22.20
N GLU A 79 -0.43 28.00 21.93
CA GLU A 79 -1.65 27.21 21.67
C GLU A 79 -2.60 27.19 22.88
N THR A 80 -2.05 27.16 24.09
CA THR A 80 -2.86 27.25 25.30
C THR A 80 -3.46 28.64 25.48
N VAL A 81 -2.68 29.69 25.21
CA VAL A 81 -3.17 31.07 25.16
C VAL A 81 -4.27 31.22 24.10
N ALA A 82 -4.04 30.73 22.88
CA ALA A 82 -5.01 30.73 21.79
C ALA A 82 -6.32 30.06 22.21
N ARG A 83 -6.26 28.83 22.78
CA ARG A 83 -7.45 28.12 23.26
C ARG A 83 -8.23 28.91 24.30
N LYS A 84 -7.55 29.54 25.27
CA LYS A 84 -8.19 30.32 26.35
C LYS A 84 -8.77 31.63 25.84
N LEU A 85 -8.00 32.37 25.05
CA LEU A 85 -8.41 33.64 24.46
C LEU A 85 -9.57 33.44 23.49
N PHE A 86 -9.43 32.48 22.57
CA PHE A 86 -10.39 32.27 21.48
C PHE A 86 -11.70 31.61 21.91
N ALA A 87 -11.68 30.90 23.04
CA ALA A 87 -12.87 30.46 23.77
C ALA A 87 -13.49 31.55 24.66
N ARG A 88 -13.02 32.80 24.60
CA ARG A 88 -13.50 33.94 25.41
C ARG A 88 -13.39 33.70 26.92
N GLN A 89 -12.47 32.83 27.35
CA GLN A 89 -12.18 32.61 28.78
C GLN A 89 -11.23 33.67 29.34
N MET A 90 -10.50 34.36 28.45
CA MET A 90 -9.65 35.50 28.77
C MET A 90 -10.00 36.69 27.87
N PRO A 91 -9.95 37.94 28.39
CA PRO A 91 -9.74 38.32 29.80
C PRO A 91 -10.92 37.91 30.72
N PRO A 92 -10.73 37.86 32.06
CA PRO A 92 -11.81 37.65 33.01
C PRO A 92 -12.91 38.73 32.89
N LYS A 93 -14.12 38.43 33.37
CA LYS A 93 -15.30 39.32 33.23
C LYS A 93 -15.08 40.74 33.76
N ASP A 94 -14.23 40.91 34.76
CA ASP A 94 -13.96 42.20 35.41
C ASP A 94 -12.83 42.99 34.73
N ARG A 95 -12.30 42.51 33.58
CA ARG A 95 -11.22 43.15 32.84
C ARG A 95 -11.69 43.65 31.48
N PRO A 96 -11.06 44.71 30.92
CA PRO A 96 -11.41 45.23 29.61
C PRO A 96 -11.29 44.15 28.52
N ALA A 97 -12.39 43.83 27.87
CA ALA A 97 -12.39 42.91 26.74
C ALA A 97 -11.85 43.61 25.47
N PRO A 98 -11.08 42.91 24.62
CA PRO A 98 -10.73 43.40 23.29
C PRO A 98 -11.97 43.64 22.44
N ASP A 99 -11.92 44.66 21.58
CA ASP A 99 -12.95 44.86 20.56
C ASP A 99 -12.88 43.78 19.47
N GLY A 100 -13.96 43.65 18.69
CA GLY A 100 -14.05 42.66 17.62
C GLY A 100 -12.86 42.69 16.66
N PRO A 101 -12.45 43.87 16.14
CA PRO A 101 -11.30 44.00 15.26
C PRO A 101 -9.97 43.57 15.88
N SER A 102 -9.64 44.02 17.11
CA SER A 102 -8.38 43.64 17.76
C SER A 102 -8.33 42.14 18.04
N TYR A 103 -9.47 41.56 18.43
CA TYR A 103 -9.59 40.13 18.67
C TYR A 103 -9.40 39.30 17.38
N ALA A 104 -9.98 39.74 16.27
CA ALA A 104 -9.80 39.09 14.97
C ALA A 104 -8.35 39.21 14.47
N ALA A 105 -7.73 40.39 14.62
CA ALA A 105 -6.34 40.61 14.23
C ALA A 105 -5.38 39.73 15.04
N MET A 106 -5.57 39.65 16.37
CA MET A 106 -4.81 38.76 17.24
C MET A 106 -4.99 37.29 16.87
N ARG A 107 -6.23 36.88 16.57
CA ARG A 107 -6.52 35.51 16.09
C ARG A 107 -5.74 35.18 14.84
N THR A 108 -5.91 35.99 13.80
CA THR A 108 -5.23 35.75 12.53
C THR A 108 -3.71 35.76 12.70
N ALA A 109 -3.16 36.71 13.45
CA ALA A 109 -1.71 36.78 13.66
C ALA A 109 -1.17 35.54 14.38
N LEU A 110 -1.83 35.09 15.44
CA LEU A 110 -1.37 33.97 16.26
C LEU A 110 -1.58 32.63 15.55
N GLU A 111 -2.78 32.36 15.01
CA GLU A 111 -3.10 31.12 14.29
C GLU A 111 -2.20 30.96 13.06
N THR A 112 -2.06 31.99 12.22
CA THR A 112 -1.18 31.91 11.04
C THR A 112 0.27 31.62 11.42
N THR A 113 0.76 32.17 12.53
CA THR A 113 2.14 31.93 12.97
C THR A 113 2.33 30.50 13.47
N LEU A 114 1.40 29.99 14.28
CA LEU A 114 1.44 28.61 14.79
C LEU A 114 1.22 27.57 13.67
N ASP A 115 0.31 27.82 12.75
CA ASP A 115 0.04 26.95 11.60
C ASP A 115 1.25 26.85 10.66
N GLN A 116 1.90 27.99 10.37
CA GLN A 116 3.13 28.00 9.57
C GLN A 116 4.27 27.24 10.25
N PHE A 117 4.41 27.40 11.57
CA PHE A 117 5.40 26.65 12.34
C PHE A 117 5.11 25.14 12.30
N ALA A 118 3.86 24.73 12.53
CA ALA A 118 3.44 23.33 12.53
C ALA A 118 3.61 22.67 11.15
N ALA A 119 3.35 23.40 10.07
CA ALA A 119 3.59 22.91 8.71
C ALA A 119 5.08 22.61 8.42
N GLY A 120 6.00 23.40 8.99
CA GLY A 120 7.44 23.16 8.91
C GLY A 120 7.97 22.09 9.88
N HIS A 121 7.21 21.79 10.94
CA HIS A 121 7.61 20.89 12.02
C HIS A 121 6.49 19.86 12.30
N PRO A 122 6.19 18.95 11.36
CA PRO A 122 5.11 18.00 11.54
C PRO A 122 5.40 17.11 12.76
N ASN A 123 4.52 17.18 13.75
CA ASN A 123 4.56 16.33 14.94
C ASN A 123 3.48 15.24 14.82
N PRO A 124 3.83 13.98 14.48
CA PRO A 124 2.86 12.89 14.36
C PRO A 124 2.25 12.46 15.71
N GLY A 125 2.59 13.15 16.80
CA GLY A 125 2.14 12.86 18.15
C GLY A 125 2.86 11.66 18.76
N ARG A 126 2.26 11.06 19.79
CA ARG A 126 2.78 9.83 20.37
C ARG A 126 2.65 8.70 19.36
N THR A 127 3.75 8.39 18.67
CA THR A 127 3.84 7.15 17.89
C THR A 127 3.57 5.99 18.81
N GLY A 128 2.67 5.08 18.42
CA GLY A 128 2.33 3.92 19.23
C GLY A 128 3.57 3.16 19.68
N THR A 129 3.54 2.60 20.90
CA THR A 129 4.55 1.64 21.34
C THR A 129 4.65 0.54 20.30
N PHE A 130 5.87 0.21 19.86
CA PHE A 130 6.10 -0.87 18.90
C PHE A 130 5.37 -2.13 19.38
N ARG A 131 4.37 -2.56 18.62
CA ARG A 131 3.60 -3.77 18.90
C ARG A 131 4.05 -4.88 17.97
N ARG A 132 3.91 -6.12 18.45
CA ARG A 132 4.03 -7.30 17.61
C ARG A 132 2.91 -7.30 16.56
N LEU A 133 3.20 -7.83 15.38
CA LEU A 133 2.19 -8.17 14.38
C LEU A 133 1.35 -9.35 14.88
N ASN A 134 0.04 -9.30 14.68
CA ASN A 134 -0.81 -10.49 14.87
C ASN A 134 -0.57 -11.49 13.71
N ARG A 135 -1.10 -12.71 13.79
CA ARG A 135 -0.94 -13.76 12.76
C ARG A 135 -1.32 -13.28 11.36
N THR A 136 -2.43 -12.56 11.23
CA THR A 136 -2.94 -12.06 9.95
C THR A 136 -1.99 -11.01 9.36
N GLU A 137 -1.56 -10.07 10.18
CA GLU A 137 -0.60 -9.04 9.81
C GLU A 137 0.77 -9.64 9.46
N TYR A 138 1.23 -10.64 10.21
CA TYR A 138 2.46 -11.36 9.92
C TYR A 138 2.37 -12.08 8.57
N GLN A 139 1.27 -12.79 8.31
CA GLN A 139 1.02 -13.46 7.03
C GLN A 139 1.03 -12.48 5.85
N ASN A 140 0.33 -11.36 5.99
CA ASN A 140 0.29 -10.32 4.97
C ASN A 140 1.68 -9.69 4.76
N ALA A 141 2.42 -9.41 5.84
CA ALA A 141 3.77 -8.88 5.75
C ALA A 141 4.74 -9.85 5.03
N ILE A 142 4.63 -11.16 5.28
CA ILE A 142 5.43 -12.16 4.57
C ILE A 142 5.08 -12.21 3.09
N ARG A 143 3.78 -12.19 2.74
CA ARG A 143 3.34 -12.10 1.34
C ARG A 143 3.87 -10.82 0.67
N ASP A 144 3.75 -9.68 1.33
CA ASP A 144 4.09 -8.39 0.72
C ASP A 144 5.61 -8.17 0.61
N LEU A 145 6.40 -8.67 1.56
CA LEU A 145 7.86 -8.53 1.56
C LEU A 145 8.58 -9.61 0.77
N LEU A 146 8.09 -10.86 0.80
CA LEU A 146 8.79 -12.02 0.25
C LEU A 146 8.04 -12.67 -0.92
N ALA A 147 6.82 -12.22 -1.26
CA ALA A 147 5.96 -12.86 -2.25
C ALA A 147 5.67 -14.35 -1.96
N VAL A 148 5.73 -14.76 -0.69
CA VAL A 148 5.46 -16.15 -0.25
C VAL A 148 4.14 -16.20 0.50
N GLU A 149 3.23 -17.08 0.08
CA GLU A 149 2.01 -17.39 0.81
C GLU A 149 2.27 -18.44 1.89
N ILE A 150 1.79 -18.17 3.11
CA ILE A 150 1.92 -19.05 4.27
C ILE A 150 0.60 -19.16 5.02
N ASP A 151 0.44 -20.24 5.79
CA ASP A 151 -0.59 -20.35 6.83
C ASP A 151 0.03 -19.99 8.18
N ALA A 152 -0.20 -18.76 8.65
CA ALA A 152 0.32 -18.31 9.94
C ALA A 152 -0.33 -19.02 11.14
N ALA A 153 -1.56 -19.52 11.01
CA ALA A 153 -2.26 -20.21 12.09
C ALA A 153 -1.63 -21.57 12.42
N ALA A 154 -1.04 -22.23 11.41
CA ALA A 154 -0.26 -23.45 11.57
C ALA A 154 1.14 -23.22 12.16
N LEU A 155 1.69 -22.01 12.04
CA LEU A 155 3.08 -21.69 12.41
C LEU A 155 3.21 -21.03 13.78
N LEU A 156 2.30 -20.13 14.12
CA LEU A 156 2.33 -19.31 15.32
C LEU A 156 1.14 -19.66 16.22
N PRO A 157 1.22 -19.53 17.55
CA PRO A 157 0.08 -19.69 18.46
C PRO A 157 -0.90 -18.51 18.36
N LEU A 158 -2.11 -18.68 18.91
CA LEU A 158 -3.19 -17.69 18.79
C LEU A 158 -2.81 -16.40 19.51
N ASP A 159 -3.12 -15.27 18.89
CA ASP A 159 -2.90 -13.96 19.50
C ASP A 159 -3.86 -13.74 20.67
N GLN A 160 -3.40 -12.99 21.67
CA GLN A 160 -4.26 -12.58 22.77
C GLN A 160 -5.22 -11.50 22.27
N SER A 161 -6.51 -11.73 22.44
CA SER A 161 -7.54 -10.74 22.17
C SER A 161 -7.89 -9.96 23.44
N SER A 162 -8.00 -8.64 23.34
CA SER A 162 -8.54 -7.78 24.39
C SER A 162 -9.58 -6.83 23.79
N HIS A 163 -10.69 -6.62 24.49
CA HIS A 163 -11.82 -5.81 24.04
C HIS A 163 -12.34 -6.16 22.63
N GLY A 164 -12.19 -7.43 22.21
CA GLY A 164 -12.61 -7.90 20.88
C GLY A 164 -11.62 -7.64 19.76
N PHE A 165 -10.44 -7.10 20.06
CA PHE A 165 -9.37 -6.87 19.10
C PHE A 165 -8.17 -7.77 19.39
N ASP A 166 -7.50 -8.26 18.35
CA ASP A 166 -6.29 -9.10 18.42
C ASP A 166 -5.01 -8.32 18.11
N ASN A 167 -5.13 -7.01 17.87
CA ASN A 167 -4.02 -6.08 17.59
C ASN A 167 -3.56 -5.30 18.85
N VAL A 168 -3.83 -5.86 20.03
CA VAL A 168 -3.55 -5.23 21.32
C VAL A 168 -2.04 -5.17 21.57
N THR A 169 -1.57 -4.08 22.18
CA THR A 169 -0.17 -3.92 22.61
C THR A 169 0.15 -4.86 23.77
N VAL A 170 0.57 -6.09 23.46
CA VAL A 170 1.18 -7.01 24.42
C VAL A 170 2.68 -7.05 24.12
N SER A 171 3.49 -6.49 25.03
CA SER A 171 4.92 -6.32 24.81
C SER A 171 5.74 -7.56 25.12
N ASP A 172 5.18 -8.52 25.85
CA ASP A 172 5.93 -9.67 26.35
C ASP A 172 5.93 -10.84 25.35
N LEU A 173 7.13 -11.28 24.98
CA LEU A 173 7.35 -12.50 24.19
C LEU A 173 7.80 -13.61 25.15
N SER A 174 6.97 -14.64 25.32
CA SER A 174 7.41 -15.82 26.05
C SER A 174 8.54 -16.54 25.29
N PRO A 175 9.46 -17.24 25.97
CA PRO A 175 10.53 -17.99 25.31
C PRO A 175 9.99 -18.96 24.24
N THR A 176 8.91 -19.67 24.55
CA THR A 176 8.24 -20.59 23.61
C THR A 176 7.69 -19.88 22.37
N LEU A 177 7.16 -18.67 22.53
CA LEU A 177 6.67 -17.88 21.41
C LEU A 177 7.85 -17.44 20.51
N MET A 178 8.97 -17.02 21.11
CA MET A 178 10.18 -16.67 20.38
C MET A 178 10.70 -17.86 19.56
N GLU A 179 10.76 -19.06 20.15
CA GLU A 179 11.15 -20.29 19.44
C GLU A 179 10.23 -20.60 18.25
N ARG A 180 8.92 -20.37 18.40
CA ARG A 180 7.95 -20.51 17.30
C ARG A 180 8.23 -19.51 16.18
N TYR A 181 8.49 -18.25 16.50
CA TYR A 181 8.86 -17.24 15.50
C TYR A 181 10.15 -17.60 14.76
N VAL A 182 11.20 -18.04 15.47
CA VAL A 182 12.46 -18.45 14.83
C VAL A 182 12.24 -19.67 13.93
N THR A 183 11.47 -20.66 14.38
CA THR A 183 11.15 -21.85 13.58
C THR A 183 10.34 -21.50 12.34
N ALA A 184 9.32 -20.64 12.49
CA ALA A 184 8.52 -20.13 11.38
C ALA A 184 9.40 -19.37 10.38
N ALA A 185 10.22 -18.43 10.86
CA ALA A 185 11.15 -17.67 10.04
C ALA A 185 12.11 -18.59 9.27
N GLN A 186 12.71 -19.61 9.90
CA GLN A 186 13.57 -20.57 9.20
C GLN A 186 12.84 -21.32 8.09
N ARG A 187 11.58 -21.73 8.31
CA ARG A 187 10.76 -22.41 7.29
C ARG A 187 10.43 -21.46 6.15
N ILE A 188 10.03 -20.23 6.47
CA ILE A 188 9.69 -19.18 5.50
C ILE A 188 10.92 -18.80 4.68
N SER A 189 12.08 -18.59 5.30
CA SER A 189 13.32 -18.25 4.60
C SER A 189 13.73 -19.35 3.61
N ARG A 190 13.53 -20.63 3.94
CA ARG A 190 13.81 -21.73 3.00
C ARG A 190 12.85 -21.73 1.80
N LEU A 191 11.59 -21.36 2.02
CA LEU A 191 10.62 -21.19 0.93
C LEU A 191 10.97 -19.98 0.07
N ALA A 192 11.30 -18.85 0.68
CA ALA A 192 11.58 -17.59 0.00
C ALA A 192 12.90 -17.60 -0.79
N VAL A 193 13.98 -18.13 -0.21
CA VAL A 193 15.29 -18.22 -0.90
C VAL A 193 15.25 -19.30 -1.98
N GLY A 194 14.38 -20.30 -1.82
CA GLY A 194 14.45 -21.54 -2.58
C GLY A 194 15.71 -22.32 -2.20
N ARG A 195 15.58 -23.63 -2.01
CA ARG A 195 16.74 -24.50 -1.96
C ARG A 195 16.88 -25.12 -3.34
N PRO A 196 18.01 -24.97 -4.05
CA PRO A 196 18.26 -25.74 -5.25
C PRO A 196 18.20 -27.22 -4.88
N GLY A 197 17.07 -27.86 -5.15
CA GLY A 197 16.99 -29.30 -5.17
C GLY A 197 17.96 -29.75 -6.26
N ARG A 198 19.00 -30.49 -5.87
CA ARG A 198 19.77 -31.28 -6.84
C ARG A 198 18.89 -32.44 -7.26
N THR A 199 17.99 -32.21 -8.21
CA THR A 199 17.52 -33.21 -9.18
C THR A 199 16.55 -32.54 -10.14
N SER A 200 16.75 -32.79 -11.43
CA SER A 200 15.70 -32.77 -12.45
C SER A 200 14.58 -33.70 -11.97
N VAL A 201 13.64 -33.18 -11.18
CA VAL A 201 12.40 -33.88 -10.84
C VAL A 201 11.36 -33.26 -11.74
N GLY A 202 10.87 -34.05 -12.71
CA GLY A 202 9.68 -33.68 -13.46
C GLY A 202 8.47 -33.82 -12.54
N ASP A 203 7.66 -32.78 -12.43
CA ASP A 203 6.38 -32.84 -11.73
C ASP A 203 5.29 -33.31 -12.70
N THR A 204 4.57 -34.36 -12.34
CA THR A 204 3.42 -34.82 -13.12
C THR A 204 2.14 -34.34 -12.46
N ILE A 205 1.47 -33.35 -13.06
CA ILE A 205 0.13 -32.93 -12.64
C ILE A 205 -0.91 -33.79 -13.35
N ARG A 206 -1.68 -34.56 -12.57
CA ARG A 206 -2.81 -35.33 -13.09
C ARG A 206 -4.09 -34.50 -13.02
N VAL A 207 -4.65 -34.17 -14.17
CA VAL A 207 -6.01 -33.61 -14.26
C VAL A 207 -7.00 -34.71 -13.88
N ARG A 208 -8.02 -34.37 -13.09
CA ARG A 208 -9.04 -35.34 -12.66
C ARG A 208 -9.88 -35.77 -13.85
N ALA A 209 -10.20 -37.06 -13.93
CA ALA A 209 -10.98 -37.62 -15.04
C ALA A 209 -12.44 -37.11 -15.08
N ASP A 210 -12.97 -36.62 -13.95
CA ASP A 210 -14.31 -36.02 -13.86
C ASP A 210 -14.33 -34.51 -14.21
N GLN A 211 -13.17 -33.90 -14.53
CA GLN A 211 -13.09 -32.51 -14.94
C GLN A 211 -13.64 -32.35 -16.36
N THR A 212 -14.82 -31.74 -16.48
CA THR A 212 -15.42 -31.43 -17.78
C THR A 212 -14.54 -30.50 -18.61
N GLN A 213 -14.37 -30.83 -19.89
CA GLN A 213 -13.66 -30.02 -20.89
C GLN A 213 -14.65 -29.28 -21.83
N GLU A 214 -15.94 -29.28 -21.50
CA GLU A 214 -17.00 -28.77 -22.38
C GLU A 214 -17.25 -27.26 -22.21
N GLN A 215 -16.73 -26.65 -21.14
CA GLN A 215 -16.99 -25.27 -20.73
C GLN A 215 -15.69 -24.47 -20.58
N HIS A 216 -15.79 -23.16 -20.64
CA HIS A 216 -14.66 -22.26 -20.40
C HIS A 216 -14.24 -22.30 -18.93
N VAL A 217 -12.92 -22.33 -18.69
CA VAL A 217 -12.34 -22.25 -17.34
C VAL A 217 -11.94 -20.80 -17.07
N GLU A 218 -12.44 -20.24 -15.97
CA GLU A 218 -12.14 -18.87 -15.54
C GLU A 218 -10.62 -18.65 -15.43
N GLY A 219 -10.13 -17.60 -16.07
CA GLY A 219 -8.70 -17.25 -16.11
C GLY A 219 -7.96 -17.71 -17.38
N LEU A 220 -8.56 -18.56 -18.21
CA LEU A 220 -8.05 -18.87 -19.55
C LEU A 220 -8.49 -17.83 -20.60
N PRO A 221 -7.88 -17.78 -21.80
CA PRO A 221 -8.30 -16.87 -22.87
C PRO A 221 -9.75 -17.07 -23.30
N LEU A 222 -10.43 -15.97 -23.63
CA LEU A 222 -11.79 -16.03 -24.15
C LEU A 222 -11.82 -16.78 -25.48
N GLY A 223 -12.71 -17.77 -25.59
CA GLY A 223 -12.84 -18.64 -26.76
C GLY A 223 -12.24 -20.04 -26.59
N THR A 224 -11.52 -20.30 -25.49
CA THR A 224 -11.13 -21.66 -25.13
C THR A 224 -12.33 -22.45 -24.61
N ARG A 225 -12.36 -23.75 -24.95
CA ARG A 225 -13.31 -24.72 -24.42
C ARG A 225 -12.52 -25.78 -23.66
N GLY A 226 -12.80 -25.91 -22.37
CA GLY A 226 -12.01 -26.75 -21.46
C GLY A 226 -10.68 -26.10 -21.06
N GLY A 227 -9.73 -26.95 -20.68
CA GLY A 227 -8.41 -26.59 -20.21
C GLY A 227 -8.20 -26.85 -18.71
N VAL A 228 -7.01 -26.48 -18.26
CA VAL A 228 -6.62 -26.52 -16.85
C VAL A 228 -5.74 -25.32 -16.55
N LEU A 229 -5.97 -24.67 -15.40
CA LEU A 229 -5.10 -23.62 -14.87
C LEU A 229 -4.37 -24.18 -13.67
N ILE A 230 -3.04 -24.21 -13.75
CA ILE A 230 -2.18 -24.81 -12.72
C ILE A 230 -1.30 -23.70 -12.15
N PRO A 231 -1.51 -23.27 -10.89
CA PRO A 231 -0.54 -22.43 -10.21
C PRO A 231 0.72 -23.27 -9.97
N TYR A 232 1.83 -22.86 -10.57
CA TYR A 232 3.11 -23.58 -10.47
C TYR A 232 4.25 -22.61 -10.17
N THR A 233 5.09 -22.97 -9.21
CA THR A 233 6.28 -22.20 -8.84
C THR A 233 7.52 -22.95 -9.31
N PHE A 234 8.21 -22.41 -10.31
CA PHE A 234 9.47 -22.97 -10.79
C PHE A 234 10.56 -22.79 -9.73
N PRO A 235 11.17 -23.87 -9.24
CA PRO A 235 12.11 -23.80 -8.10
C PRO A 235 13.47 -23.18 -8.47
N LEU A 236 13.78 -23.08 -9.77
CA LEU A 236 15.06 -22.59 -10.30
C LEU A 236 14.84 -21.79 -11.58
N SER A 237 15.79 -20.94 -11.93
CA SER A 237 15.88 -20.42 -13.30
C SER A 237 16.57 -21.46 -14.17
N GLY A 238 15.95 -21.86 -15.27
CA GLY A 238 16.50 -22.89 -16.16
C GLY A 238 15.61 -23.15 -17.37
N GLU A 239 16.05 -24.10 -18.19
CA GLU A 239 15.26 -24.63 -19.29
C GLU A 239 14.33 -25.73 -18.77
N TYR A 240 13.07 -25.67 -19.16
CA TYR A 240 12.02 -26.59 -18.77
C TYR A 240 11.40 -27.22 -20.03
N GLU A 241 11.20 -28.54 -20.01
CA GLU A 241 10.40 -29.25 -21.00
C GLU A 241 8.99 -29.45 -20.41
N ILE A 242 7.95 -29.10 -21.16
CA ILE A 242 6.55 -29.26 -20.74
C ILE A 242 5.91 -30.30 -21.67
N GLU A 243 5.76 -31.52 -21.17
CA GLU A 243 5.08 -32.59 -21.89
C GLU A 243 3.60 -32.66 -21.50
N VAL A 244 2.71 -32.60 -22.50
CA VAL A 244 1.26 -32.78 -22.32
C VAL A 244 0.85 -34.14 -22.85
N ARG A 245 0.34 -35.00 -21.96
CA ARG A 245 -0.23 -36.29 -22.33
C ARG A 245 -1.74 -36.24 -22.25
N LEU A 246 -2.42 -36.64 -23.32
CA LEU A 246 -3.87 -36.62 -23.36
C LEU A 246 -4.45 -37.82 -22.59
N ALA A 247 -5.62 -37.63 -21.98
CA ALA A 247 -6.31 -38.69 -21.26
C ALA A 247 -6.74 -39.80 -22.24
N ARG A 248 -6.63 -41.06 -21.81
CA ARG A 248 -6.94 -42.23 -22.61
C ARG A 248 -7.94 -43.13 -21.90
N ASP A 249 -8.79 -43.79 -22.67
CA ASP A 249 -9.74 -44.78 -22.19
C ASP A 249 -9.06 -46.14 -21.91
N ARG A 250 -9.86 -47.17 -21.62
CA ARG A 250 -9.36 -48.53 -21.38
C ARG A 250 -8.78 -49.21 -22.62
N ASN A 251 -9.03 -48.66 -23.81
CA ASN A 251 -8.51 -49.14 -25.09
C ASN A 251 -7.28 -48.33 -25.54
N GLU A 252 -6.75 -47.44 -24.69
CA GLU A 252 -5.65 -46.53 -24.99
C GLU A 252 -5.98 -45.45 -26.05
N GLU A 253 -7.27 -45.20 -26.31
CA GLU A 253 -7.75 -44.18 -27.23
C GLU A 253 -7.96 -42.84 -26.53
N VAL A 254 -7.65 -41.73 -27.21
CA VAL A 254 -7.94 -40.39 -26.67
C VAL A 254 -9.43 -40.11 -26.79
N GLU A 255 -10.11 -40.05 -25.65
CA GLU A 255 -11.56 -39.83 -25.61
C GLU A 255 -11.94 -38.47 -26.21
N GLY A 256 -13.00 -38.43 -27.01
CA GLY A 256 -13.56 -37.20 -27.56
C GLY A 256 -12.80 -36.60 -28.76
N LEU A 257 -11.70 -37.20 -29.21
CA LEU A 257 -10.92 -36.73 -30.37
C LEU A 257 -11.55 -37.17 -31.71
N ALA A 258 -12.73 -36.63 -32.03
CA ALA A 258 -13.42 -36.91 -33.29
C ALA A 258 -12.99 -35.98 -34.44
N GLU A 259 -12.52 -34.78 -34.11
CA GLU A 259 -12.13 -33.74 -35.06
C GLU A 259 -10.79 -33.11 -34.65
N LYS A 260 -10.30 -32.18 -35.46
CA LYS A 260 -9.07 -31.45 -35.16
C LYS A 260 -9.33 -30.40 -34.09
N HIS A 261 -8.47 -30.36 -33.07
CA HIS A 261 -8.51 -29.35 -32.02
C HIS A 261 -7.19 -28.60 -31.93
N GLN A 262 -7.26 -27.37 -31.42
CA GLN A 262 -6.08 -26.58 -31.08
C GLN A 262 -5.87 -26.60 -29.58
N LEU A 263 -4.67 -27.00 -29.15
CA LEU A 263 -4.24 -26.96 -27.75
C LEU A 263 -3.27 -25.81 -27.57
N GLU A 264 -3.65 -24.85 -26.73
CA GLU A 264 -2.84 -23.68 -26.40
C GLU A 264 -2.16 -23.86 -25.04
N LEU A 265 -0.83 -23.72 -25.01
CA LEU A 265 -0.04 -23.74 -23.79
C LEU A 265 0.34 -22.29 -23.43
N LEU A 266 -0.01 -21.90 -22.21
CA LEU A 266 0.23 -20.56 -21.68
C LEU A 266 1.17 -20.64 -20.48
N LEU A 267 2.14 -19.73 -20.43
CA LEU A 267 2.99 -19.47 -19.26
C LEU A 267 2.80 -18.02 -18.86
N ASP A 268 2.43 -17.76 -17.60
CA ASP A 268 2.12 -16.41 -17.11
C ASP A 268 1.16 -15.63 -18.04
N ARG A 269 0.12 -16.32 -18.53
CA ARG A 269 -0.90 -15.82 -19.47
C ARG A 269 -0.38 -15.45 -20.87
N SER A 270 0.89 -15.71 -21.17
CA SER A 270 1.47 -15.53 -22.50
C SER A 270 1.49 -16.86 -23.24
N ARG A 271 1.04 -16.89 -24.50
CA ARG A 271 1.10 -18.12 -25.32
C ARG A 271 2.55 -18.47 -25.64
N VAL A 272 2.96 -19.66 -25.20
CA VAL A 272 4.28 -20.23 -25.50
C VAL A 272 4.23 -21.27 -26.61
N ALA A 273 3.13 -21.99 -26.76
CA ALA A 273 2.94 -22.95 -27.85
C ALA A 273 1.47 -23.07 -28.28
N LEU A 274 1.26 -23.47 -29.54
CA LEU A 274 -0.04 -23.84 -30.11
C LEU A 274 0.15 -25.14 -30.89
N PHE A 275 -0.54 -26.18 -30.46
CA PHE A 275 -0.47 -27.49 -31.08
C PHE A 275 -1.79 -27.82 -31.79
N GLU A 276 -1.70 -28.48 -32.95
CA GLU A 276 -2.85 -29.14 -33.55
C GLU A 276 -2.89 -30.59 -33.05
N VAL A 277 -4.02 -30.99 -32.46
CA VAL A 277 -4.31 -32.36 -32.07
C VAL A 277 -5.37 -32.89 -33.03
N ALA A 278 -5.05 -33.96 -33.74
CA ALA A 278 -5.93 -34.53 -34.76
C ALA A 278 -6.17 -36.02 -34.50
N PRO A 279 -7.33 -36.56 -34.90
CA PRO A 279 -7.59 -37.98 -34.83
C PRO A 279 -6.53 -38.76 -35.62
N PRO A 280 -6.07 -39.92 -35.14
CA PRO A 280 -5.07 -40.70 -35.85
C PRO A 280 -5.61 -41.21 -37.21
N PRO A 281 -4.73 -41.35 -38.22
CA PRO A 281 -5.14 -41.86 -39.55
C PRO A 281 -5.66 -43.30 -39.49
N ASN A 282 -5.13 -44.10 -38.55
CA ASN A 282 -5.73 -45.38 -38.15
C ASN A 282 -6.52 -45.15 -36.85
N ARG A 283 -7.85 -45.31 -36.91
CA ARG A 283 -8.76 -44.95 -35.81
C ARG A 283 -8.43 -45.60 -34.47
N ASN A 284 -7.74 -46.74 -34.48
CA ASN A 284 -7.46 -47.54 -33.29
C ASN A 284 -6.01 -47.38 -32.78
N ASP A 285 -5.18 -46.54 -33.39
CA ASP A 285 -3.80 -46.30 -32.93
C ASP A 285 -3.58 -44.83 -32.56
N HIS A 286 -3.81 -44.52 -31.29
CA HIS A 286 -3.63 -43.17 -30.75
C HIS A 286 -2.21 -42.94 -30.19
N THR A 287 -1.26 -43.86 -30.37
CA THR A 287 0.06 -43.80 -29.69
C THR A 287 0.92 -42.60 -30.10
N GLN A 288 0.65 -41.98 -31.24
CA GLN A 288 1.41 -40.84 -31.77
C GLN A 288 0.69 -39.49 -31.61
N VAL A 289 -0.55 -39.49 -31.12
CA VAL A 289 -1.45 -38.32 -31.12
C VAL A 289 -0.92 -37.15 -30.27
N ASP A 290 -0.21 -37.46 -29.17
CA ASP A 290 0.26 -36.48 -28.19
C ASP A 290 1.80 -36.39 -28.10
N LYS A 291 2.54 -37.15 -28.92
CA LYS A 291 4.01 -37.19 -28.85
C LYS A 291 4.69 -35.87 -29.21
N HIS A 292 4.05 -35.04 -30.01
CA HIS A 292 4.55 -33.72 -30.41
C HIS A 292 4.17 -32.61 -29.43
N LEU A 293 3.46 -32.93 -28.34
CA LEU A 293 3.04 -31.96 -27.32
C LEU A 293 4.12 -31.83 -26.23
N LYS A 294 5.31 -31.37 -26.64
CA LYS A 294 6.51 -31.17 -25.80
C LYS A 294 7.14 -29.81 -26.06
#